data_AF-A0A1V1P6W6-F1
#
_entry.id   AF-A0A1V1P6W6-F1
#
_cell.length_a   1.000
_cell.length_b   1.000
_cell.length_c   1.000
_cell.angle_alpha   90.00
_cell.angle_beta   90.00
_cell.angle_gamma   90.00
#
_symmetry.space_group_name_H-M   'P 1'
#
loop_
_entity.id
_entity.type
_entity.pdbx_description
1 polymer ?
#
loop_
_entity_poly.entity_id
_entity_poly.type
_entity_poly.pdbx_seq_one_letter_code
_entity_poly.pdbx_strand_id
1 'polypeptide(L)'
;MSNKQDEGFGFRIRPLSEAGKPSEKSSSPESQNSPPSLPETTEQKVQRTNSDKSIPTDNYMAARFQSAQSALTFIGAVAGAGLANEARARKGPATEWWIEIPVSWDQASIMALSSRGIAYAGFNDIWAVVPSDGSTPRLPDPLPQKQANAINLYESDGMIYLKHDQWPETELMDLISASPLLPAHPKNIQSVVIVTTGVLSASIIRRAVQLGLHVASGTAEQEPLAGGDQYRVAWLEMSWESSRWPQAFLRSLARLPYTAVTRPLVPDLTNQSGLLIDINHATPLTASLIAELIPSDEYWLLGAPETGHWRIRQTGTLTDASTLIQLPQQPSVTSHATFTEMPAPEIHLRLTSSPPLPGFPDALLLDEKECGWLKEIIMGRPEAETTYLIPGQNHYLFIAPGGLTSTMPFGLPLRCIGPNGLYLQECRAFYPPLPENARKQAFPAPLIRFRW
;
A
#
# COMPACT_ATOMS: atom_id res chain seq x y z
N MET A 1 -33.27 -30.50 -7.18
CA MET A 1 -32.46 -29.32 -7.55
C MET A 1 -31.27 -29.30 -6.60
N SER A 2 -30.08 -29.48 -7.18
CA SER A 2 -28.85 -29.81 -6.45
C SER A 2 -28.32 -28.60 -5.72
N ASN A 3 -28.12 -28.74 -4.40
CA ASN A 3 -27.37 -27.80 -3.59
C ASN A 3 -25.88 -28.02 -3.90
N LYS A 4 -25.33 -27.25 -4.84
CA LYS A 4 -23.88 -27.12 -4.96
C LYS A 4 -23.45 -26.20 -3.82
N GLN A 5 -22.82 -26.78 -2.80
CA GLN A 5 -21.98 -26.01 -1.89
C GLN A 5 -20.89 -25.38 -2.75
N ASP A 6 -20.90 -24.06 -2.79
CA ASP A 6 -19.83 -23.25 -3.35
C ASP A 6 -18.63 -23.45 -2.42
N GLU A 7 -17.72 -24.36 -2.78
CA GLU A 7 -16.42 -24.45 -2.13
C GLU A 7 -15.63 -23.21 -2.54
N GLY A 8 -15.82 -22.12 -1.78
CA GLY A 8 -15.05 -20.90 -1.92
C GLY A 8 -13.56 -21.21 -1.89
N PHE A 9 -12.82 -20.58 -2.81
CA PHE A 9 -11.40 -20.79 -3.02
C PHE A 9 -10.57 -20.16 -1.88
N GLY A 10 -10.62 -20.80 -0.70
CA GLY A 10 -10.00 -20.34 0.55
C GLY A 10 -8.53 -20.70 0.69
N PHE A 11 -7.58 -19.89 0.21
CA PHE A 11 -6.17 -20.12 0.52
C PHE A 11 -5.83 -19.64 1.94
N ARG A 12 -5.47 -20.54 2.85
CA ARG A 12 -5.22 -20.22 4.27
C ARG A 12 -3.78 -20.44 4.66
N ILE A 13 -3.17 -19.43 5.31
CA ILE A 13 -1.92 -19.63 6.06
C ILE A 13 -2.30 -19.83 7.52
N ARG A 14 -2.10 -21.04 8.07
CA ARG A 14 -2.46 -21.36 9.46
C ARG A 14 -1.23 -21.40 10.39
N PRO A 15 -1.31 -20.82 11.60
CA PRO A 15 -0.42 -21.19 12.71
C PRO A 15 -0.77 -22.59 13.24
N LEU A 16 0.22 -23.37 13.69
CA LEU A 16 0.11 -24.81 13.99
C LEU A 16 -0.62 -25.17 15.30
N SER A 17 -1.17 -24.20 16.03
CA SER A 17 -1.72 -24.45 17.37
C SER A 17 -3.15 -25.03 17.39
N GLU A 18 -3.83 -25.16 16.26
CA GLU A 18 -5.15 -25.82 16.19
C GLU A 18 -5.05 -27.23 15.60
N ALA A 19 -4.38 -28.13 16.33
CA ALA A 19 -4.70 -29.55 16.21
C ALA A 19 -6.10 -29.76 16.81
N GLY A 20 -7.08 -30.02 15.94
CA GLY A 20 -8.48 -30.21 16.30
C GLY A 20 -8.65 -31.19 17.47
N LYS A 21 -9.34 -30.72 18.52
CA LYS A 21 -10.00 -31.62 19.46
C LYS A 21 -11.02 -32.47 18.69
N PRO A 22 -11.10 -33.79 18.90
CA PRO A 22 -12.10 -34.61 18.25
C PRO A 22 -13.50 -34.13 18.65
N SER A 23 -14.33 -33.84 17.66
CA SER A 23 -15.76 -33.57 17.83
C SER A 23 -16.39 -34.68 18.67
N GLU A 24 -16.96 -34.29 19.81
CA GLU A 24 -17.80 -35.14 20.64
C GLU A 24 -18.94 -35.69 19.79
N LYS A 25 -18.96 -37.01 19.64
CA LYS A 25 -20.06 -37.75 19.04
C LYS A 25 -21.34 -37.45 19.83
N SER A 26 -22.26 -36.75 19.18
CA SER A 26 -23.66 -36.72 19.57
C SER A 26 -24.23 -38.13 19.39
N SER A 27 -24.59 -38.75 20.51
CA SER A 27 -25.32 -40.01 20.59
C SER A 27 -26.82 -39.73 20.70
N SER A 28 -27.61 -40.45 19.93
CA SER A 28 -29.03 -40.75 20.21
C SER A 28 -29.45 -42.04 19.46
N PRO A 29 -30.46 -42.77 19.95
CA PRO A 29 -30.40 -44.23 20.07
C PRO A 29 -31.32 -45.02 19.12
N GLU A 30 -31.01 -46.32 19.02
CA GLU A 30 -31.84 -47.51 18.75
C GLU A 30 -33.09 -47.43 17.84
N SER A 31 -33.11 -48.28 16.80
CA SER A 31 -34.13 -49.34 16.73
C SER A 31 -33.76 -50.48 15.81
N GLN A 32 -33.93 -51.68 16.36
CA GLN A 32 -33.81 -53.00 15.76
C GLN A 32 -34.99 -53.27 14.81
N ASN A 33 -34.73 -53.98 13.71
CA ASN A 33 -35.47 -55.19 13.32
C ASN A 33 -35.06 -55.66 11.90
N SER A 34 -34.46 -56.84 11.83
CA SER A 34 -34.53 -57.77 10.68
C SER A 34 -35.41 -58.95 11.13
N PRO A 35 -36.05 -59.76 10.25
CA PRO A 35 -35.36 -60.79 9.42
C PRO A 35 -36.17 -61.21 8.13
N PRO A 36 -35.96 -62.38 7.46
CA PRO A 36 -34.74 -62.91 6.81
C PRO A 36 -34.95 -63.51 5.37
N SER A 37 -33.81 -63.84 4.71
CA SER A 37 -33.55 -64.96 3.72
C SER A 37 -34.14 -64.88 2.30
N LEU A 38 -33.54 -65.32 1.16
CA LEU A 38 -32.36 -66.09 0.62
C LEU A 38 -32.47 -66.02 -0.95
N PRO A 39 -31.63 -66.65 -1.83
CA PRO A 39 -30.18 -66.84 -1.89
C PRO A 39 -29.52 -66.43 -3.24
N GLU A 40 -28.17 -66.45 -3.25
CA GLU A 40 -27.23 -66.84 -4.32
C GLU A 40 -27.23 -66.15 -5.71
N THR A 41 -26.15 -65.43 -6.02
CA THR A 41 -25.35 -65.72 -7.24
C THR A 41 -23.87 -65.40 -6.98
N THR A 42 -23.06 -66.39 -7.31
CA THR A 42 -21.60 -66.53 -7.13
C THR A 42 -20.81 -65.61 -8.06
N GLU A 43 -19.96 -64.73 -7.52
CA GLU A 43 -18.78 -64.21 -8.23
C GLU A 43 -17.58 -64.07 -7.29
N GLN A 44 -16.40 -64.24 -7.88
CA GLN A 44 -15.19 -64.81 -7.28
C GLN A 44 -14.52 -63.96 -6.19
N LYS A 45 -14.19 -64.65 -5.10
CA LYS A 45 -13.39 -64.20 -3.98
C LYS A 45 -11.89 -64.35 -4.30
N VAL A 46 -11.22 -63.28 -4.71
CA VAL A 46 -9.76 -63.14 -4.54
C VAL A 46 -9.53 -62.53 -3.17
N GLN A 47 -9.14 -63.38 -2.21
CA GLN A 47 -8.62 -62.96 -0.92
C GLN A 47 -7.31 -62.19 -1.13
N ARG A 48 -7.36 -60.86 -1.00
CA ARG A 48 -6.19 -60.09 -0.55
C ARG A 48 -6.33 -59.90 0.95
N THR A 49 -5.51 -60.66 1.67
CA THR A 49 -5.25 -60.52 3.09
C THR A 49 -4.78 -59.10 3.42
N ASN A 50 -5.36 -58.54 4.47
CA ASN A 50 -4.86 -57.36 5.16
C ASN A 50 -3.41 -57.58 5.62
N SER A 51 -2.49 -56.77 5.11
CA SER A 51 -1.24 -56.39 5.76
C SER A 51 -0.70 -55.16 5.04
N ASP A 52 -0.33 -54.15 5.83
CA ASP A 52 0.26 -52.87 5.44
C ASP A 52 -0.66 -51.81 4.82
N LYS A 53 -1.46 -51.17 5.68
CA LYS A 53 -1.63 -49.71 5.57
C LYS A 53 -0.30 -49.06 5.96
N SER A 54 0.65 -49.02 5.03
CA SER A 54 1.70 -48.02 5.08
C SER A 54 1.03 -46.66 4.90
N ILE A 55 1.27 -45.77 5.87
CA ILE A 55 0.96 -44.35 5.74
C ILE A 55 1.72 -43.86 4.51
N PRO A 56 1.08 -43.19 3.53
CA PRO A 56 1.79 -42.68 2.37
C PRO A 56 2.92 -41.76 2.84
N THR A 57 4.10 -41.95 2.27
CA THR A 57 5.27 -41.11 2.49
C THR A 57 4.92 -39.75 1.92
N ASP A 58 4.47 -38.84 2.78
CA ASP A 58 3.99 -37.53 2.35
C ASP A 58 5.15 -36.73 1.75
N ASN A 59 5.20 -36.67 0.42
CA ASN A 59 6.09 -35.77 -0.30
C ASN A 59 5.55 -34.35 -0.12
N TYR A 60 5.95 -33.68 0.97
CA TYR A 60 5.72 -32.26 1.16
C TYR A 60 6.77 -31.45 0.39
N MET A 61 6.40 -30.24 -0.02
CA MET A 61 7.33 -29.28 -0.59
C MET A 61 7.49 -28.09 0.36
N ALA A 62 8.71 -27.60 0.46
CA ALA A 62 8.99 -26.30 1.03
C ALA A 62 9.86 -25.47 0.11
N ALA A 63 9.90 -24.17 0.34
CA ALA A 63 10.80 -23.27 -0.35
C ALA A 63 11.31 -22.16 0.58
N ARG A 64 12.60 -21.84 0.43
CA ARG A 64 13.27 -20.72 1.10
C ARG A 64 13.40 -19.54 0.14
N PHE A 65 13.02 -18.35 0.59
CA PHE A 65 13.05 -17.11 -0.20
C PHE A 65 13.83 -16.02 0.53
N GLN A 66 14.52 -15.17 -0.23
CA GLN A 66 15.26 -14.02 0.31
C GLN A 66 14.37 -12.77 0.49
N SER A 67 13.10 -12.81 0.08
CA SER A 67 12.17 -11.69 0.22
C SER A 67 10.72 -12.13 0.31
N ALA A 68 9.91 -11.33 1.01
CA ALA A 68 8.47 -11.56 1.15
C ALA A 68 7.75 -11.54 -0.21
N GLN A 69 8.15 -10.65 -1.12
CA GLN A 69 7.60 -10.57 -2.48
C GLN A 69 7.79 -11.88 -3.26
N SER A 70 8.95 -12.52 -3.12
CA SER A 70 9.25 -13.79 -3.79
C SER A 70 8.38 -14.92 -3.22
N ALA A 71 8.24 -14.95 -1.89
CA ALA A 71 7.35 -15.90 -1.20
C ALA A 71 5.86 -15.70 -1.57
N LEU A 72 5.38 -14.45 -1.67
CA LEU A 72 4.02 -14.14 -2.13
C LEU A 72 3.81 -14.54 -3.59
N THR A 73 4.80 -14.31 -4.45
CA THR A 73 4.73 -14.74 -5.87
C THR A 73 4.56 -16.26 -5.96
N PHE A 74 5.30 -17.01 -5.14
CA PHE A 74 5.18 -18.47 -5.05
C PHE A 74 3.80 -18.90 -4.53
N ILE A 75 3.33 -18.33 -3.42
CA ILE A 75 2.01 -18.61 -2.85
C ILE A 75 0.91 -18.33 -3.88
N GLY A 76 0.98 -17.18 -4.56
CA GLY A 76 0.03 -16.80 -5.60
C GLY A 76 0.05 -17.75 -6.79
N ALA A 77 1.22 -18.28 -7.18
CA ALA A 77 1.34 -19.27 -8.25
C ALA A 77 0.73 -20.63 -7.86
N VAL A 78 1.02 -21.10 -6.64
CA VAL A 78 0.47 -22.36 -6.10
C VAL A 78 -1.05 -22.28 -5.96
N ALA A 79 -1.55 -21.18 -5.42
CA ALA A 79 -2.98 -20.92 -5.31
C ALA A 79 -3.62 -20.78 -6.71
N GLY A 80 -3.06 -19.95 -7.58
CA GLY A 80 -3.59 -19.75 -8.94
C GLY A 80 -3.64 -21.02 -9.79
N ALA A 81 -2.75 -21.98 -9.54
CA ALA A 81 -2.76 -23.31 -10.16
C ALA A 81 -3.70 -24.31 -9.46
N GLY A 82 -4.30 -23.95 -8.32
CA GLY A 82 -5.18 -24.82 -7.53
C GLY A 82 -4.47 -26.03 -6.92
N LEU A 83 -3.15 -25.95 -6.70
CA LEU A 83 -2.35 -27.07 -6.19
C LEU A 83 -2.52 -27.27 -4.68
N ALA A 84 -2.69 -26.18 -3.94
CA ALA A 84 -2.98 -26.21 -2.51
C ALA A 84 -3.86 -25.04 -2.11
N ASN A 85 -4.66 -25.28 -1.07
CA ASN A 85 -5.47 -24.28 -0.40
C ASN A 85 -4.87 -23.87 0.95
N GLU A 86 -3.74 -24.46 1.35
CA GLU A 86 -3.09 -24.13 2.61
C GLU A 86 -1.57 -24.05 2.45
N ALA A 87 -0.96 -23.13 3.18
CA ALA A 87 0.50 -23.05 3.31
C ALA A 87 0.88 -22.71 4.76
N ARG A 88 2.12 -23.01 5.12
CA ARG A 88 2.72 -22.53 6.38
C ARG A 88 3.85 -21.59 6.02
N ALA A 89 3.90 -20.46 6.72
CA ALA A 89 4.97 -19.49 6.54
C ALA A 89 5.75 -19.34 7.84
N ARG A 90 7.06 -19.15 7.72
CA ARG A 90 7.95 -18.75 8.80
C ARG A 90 8.85 -17.62 8.33
N LYS A 91 9.17 -16.71 9.24
CA LYS A 91 10.06 -15.59 8.97
C LYS A 91 11.42 -15.85 9.60
N GLY A 92 12.46 -15.90 8.78
CA GLY A 92 13.83 -16.12 9.20
C GLY A 92 14.57 -14.82 9.55
N PRO A 93 15.82 -14.94 10.03
CA PRO A 93 16.72 -13.80 10.19
C PRO A 93 17.04 -13.16 8.83
N ALA A 94 17.38 -11.87 8.81
CA ALA A 94 17.80 -11.15 7.60
C ALA A 94 16.79 -11.14 6.43
N THR A 95 15.49 -11.09 6.73
CA THR A 95 14.37 -11.00 5.76
C THR A 95 14.09 -12.26 4.94
N GLU A 96 14.67 -13.40 5.34
CA GLU A 96 14.36 -14.68 4.72
C GLU A 96 12.96 -15.20 5.10
N TRP A 97 12.38 -16.02 4.22
CA TRP A 97 11.07 -16.62 4.40
C TRP A 97 11.12 -18.09 4.04
N TRP A 98 10.41 -18.90 4.83
CA TRP A 98 10.26 -20.33 4.62
C TRP A 98 8.78 -20.65 4.45
N ILE A 99 8.42 -21.22 3.31
CA ILE A 99 7.05 -21.57 2.96
C ILE A 99 6.95 -23.08 2.79
N GLU A 100 6.04 -23.72 3.51
CA GLU A 100 5.71 -25.15 3.37
C GLU A 100 4.33 -25.29 2.75
N ILE A 101 4.17 -26.21 1.79
CA ILE A 101 2.88 -26.51 1.16
C ILE A 101 2.63 -28.03 1.11
N PRO A 102 1.37 -28.47 1.27
CA PRO A 102 0.96 -29.87 1.18
C PRO A 102 0.86 -30.35 -0.28
N VAL A 103 1.93 -30.16 -1.05
CA VAL A 103 2.02 -30.52 -2.47
C VAL A 103 3.32 -31.26 -2.71
N SER A 104 3.28 -32.26 -3.58
CA SER A 104 4.48 -32.97 -4.01
C SER A 104 5.46 -32.03 -4.71
N TRP A 105 6.76 -32.18 -4.37
CA TRP A 105 7.82 -31.29 -4.84
C TRP A 105 7.96 -31.28 -6.37
N ASP A 106 7.62 -32.38 -7.04
CA ASP A 106 7.64 -32.50 -8.50
C ASP A 106 6.64 -31.54 -9.18
N GLN A 107 5.52 -31.22 -8.51
CA GLN A 107 4.49 -30.35 -9.06
C GLN A 107 4.77 -28.85 -8.83
N ALA A 108 5.36 -28.50 -7.69
CA ALA A 108 5.48 -27.10 -7.28
C ALA A 108 6.92 -26.55 -7.27
N SER A 109 7.96 -27.38 -7.42
CA SER A 109 9.37 -26.94 -7.43
C SER A 109 9.66 -25.89 -8.51
N ILE A 110 9.11 -26.06 -9.71
CA ILE A 110 9.25 -25.09 -10.80
C ILE A 110 8.69 -23.72 -10.40
N MET A 111 7.58 -23.67 -9.66
CA MET A 111 6.97 -22.42 -9.19
C MET A 111 7.83 -21.71 -8.14
N ALA A 112 8.48 -22.47 -7.25
CA ALA A 112 9.43 -21.89 -6.30
C ALA A 112 10.66 -21.33 -7.03
N LEU A 113 11.23 -22.09 -7.97
CA LEU A 113 12.38 -21.65 -8.77
C LEU A 113 12.06 -20.41 -9.61
N SER A 114 10.90 -20.36 -10.28
CA SER A 114 10.47 -19.18 -11.04
C SER A 114 10.24 -17.95 -10.16
N SER A 115 9.89 -18.18 -8.89
CA SER A 115 9.73 -17.15 -7.87
C SER A 115 11.05 -16.83 -7.15
N ARG A 116 12.20 -17.28 -7.68
CA ARG A 116 13.55 -17.05 -7.11
C ARG A 116 13.76 -17.67 -5.72
N GLY A 117 13.02 -18.73 -5.39
CA GLY A 117 13.21 -19.52 -4.18
C GLY A 117 14.13 -20.72 -4.40
N ILE A 118 14.64 -21.25 -3.30
CA ILE A 118 15.29 -22.57 -3.26
C ILE A 118 14.22 -23.58 -2.86
N ALA A 119 13.96 -24.57 -3.71
CA ALA A 119 12.97 -25.61 -3.46
C ALA A 119 13.56 -26.75 -2.63
N TYR A 120 12.77 -27.30 -1.72
CA TYR A 120 13.12 -28.44 -0.88
C TYR A 120 11.98 -29.47 -0.89
N ALA A 121 12.35 -30.75 -0.83
CA ALA A 121 11.45 -31.88 -0.68
C ALA A 121 11.57 -32.46 0.72
N GLY A 122 10.43 -32.69 1.37
CA GLY A 122 10.34 -33.22 2.73
C GLY A 122 10.41 -34.75 2.75
N PHE A 123 11.28 -35.29 3.58
CA PHE A 123 11.46 -36.72 3.83
C PHE A 123 11.64 -36.95 5.32
N ASN A 124 10.60 -37.42 6.01
CA ASN A 124 10.65 -37.76 7.44
C ASN A 124 11.38 -36.67 8.25
N ASP A 125 10.88 -35.43 8.27
CA ASP A 125 11.45 -34.26 8.98
C ASP A 125 12.81 -33.72 8.48
N ILE A 126 13.32 -34.22 7.36
CA ILE A 126 14.51 -33.68 6.66
C ILE A 126 14.06 -33.12 5.32
N TRP A 127 14.53 -31.92 5.00
CA TRP A 127 14.25 -31.23 3.76
C TRP A 127 15.48 -31.26 2.87
N ALA A 128 15.45 -32.01 1.76
CA ALA A 128 16.54 -32.05 0.81
C ALA A 128 16.31 -31.05 -0.32
N VAL A 129 17.35 -30.31 -0.71
CA VAL A 129 17.27 -29.37 -1.86
C VAL A 129 16.84 -30.11 -3.12
N VAL A 130 15.87 -29.55 -3.84
CA VAL A 130 15.46 -30.01 -5.17
C VAL A 130 16.42 -29.43 -6.19
N PRO A 131 17.17 -30.28 -6.93
CA PRO A 131 18.04 -29.83 -8.00
C PRO A 131 17.28 -29.05 -9.08
N SER A 132 17.92 -28.02 -9.65
CA SER A 132 17.31 -27.19 -10.71
C SER A 132 17.11 -27.93 -12.03
N ASP A 133 17.75 -29.09 -12.22
CA ASP A 133 17.56 -29.97 -13.38
C ASP A 133 16.33 -30.88 -13.27
N GLY A 134 15.58 -30.79 -12.16
CA GLY A 134 14.38 -31.58 -11.90
C GLY A 134 14.67 -33.04 -11.51
N SER A 135 15.94 -33.40 -11.30
CA SER A 135 16.28 -34.72 -10.79
C SER A 135 15.77 -34.93 -9.36
N THR A 136 15.60 -36.19 -8.97
CA THR A 136 15.09 -36.52 -7.63
C THR A 136 16.06 -36.02 -6.54
N PRO A 137 15.56 -35.31 -5.51
CA PRO A 137 16.35 -34.90 -4.36
C PRO A 137 17.04 -36.12 -3.73
N ARG A 138 18.33 -35.97 -3.39
CA ARG A 138 19.11 -37.04 -2.78
C ARG A 138 19.25 -36.76 -1.29
N LEU A 139 18.91 -37.74 -0.46
CA LEU A 139 19.30 -37.77 0.94
C LEU A 139 20.69 -38.39 1.07
N PRO A 140 21.49 -37.97 2.06
CA PRO A 140 22.74 -38.64 2.35
C PRO A 140 22.48 -40.02 2.96
N ASP A 141 23.34 -40.97 2.62
CA ASP A 141 23.41 -42.30 3.24
C ASP A 141 24.78 -42.43 3.93
N PRO A 142 24.85 -42.55 5.27
CA PRO A 142 23.73 -42.72 6.21
C PRO A 142 22.93 -41.43 6.47
N LEU A 143 21.67 -41.60 6.89
CA LEU A 143 20.81 -40.49 7.30
C LEU A 143 21.47 -39.69 8.44
N PRO A 144 21.48 -38.34 8.36
CA PRO A 144 22.14 -37.50 9.34
C PRO A 144 21.36 -37.47 10.66
N GLN A 145 22.07 -37.20 11.75
CA GLN A 145 21.42 -36.98 13.04
C GLN A 145 20.53 -35.72 12.97
N LYS A 146 19.24 -35.90 13.22
CA LYS A 146 18.28 -34.79 13.28
C LYS A 146 18.50 -33.97 14.54
N GLN A 147 18.32 -32.66 14.44
CA GLN A 147 18.22 -31.79 15.61
C GLN A 147 16.75 -31.60 16.00
N ALA A 148 16.44 -31.83 17.28
CA ALA A 148 15.11 -31.54 17.81
C ALA A 148 14.85 -30.02 17.77
N ASN A 149 13.60 -29.62 17.49
CA ASN A 149 13.15 -28.21 17.41
C ASN A 149 13.84 -27.36 16.33
N ALA A 150 14.24 -27.98 15.22
CA ALA A 150 14.78 -27.29 14.06
C ALA A 150 14.24 -27.90 12.76
N ILE A 151 14.20 -27.08 11.71
CA ILE A 151 14.00 -27.52 10.34
C ILE A 151 15.36 -28.01 9.84
N ASN A 152 15.46 -29.31 9.56
CA ASN A 152 16.70 -29.96 9.13
C ASN A 152 16.79 -29.89 7.60
N LEU A 153 17.68 -29.04 7.07
CA LEU A 153 17.91 -28.90 5.64
C LEU A 153 19.17 -29.66 5.22
N TYR A 154 19.11 -30.36 4.09
CA TYR A 154 20.26 -30.97 3.44
C TYR A 154 20.57 -30.25 2.13
N GLU A 155 21.72 -29.56 2.10
CA GLU A 155 22.25 -28.85 0.94
C GLU A 155 23.59 -29.48 0.49
N SER A 156 24.16 -29.00 -0.62
CA SER A 156 25.45 -29.51 -1.16
C SER A 156 26.60 -29.45 -0.15
N ASP A 157 26.55 -28.46 0.74
CA ASP A 157 27.60 -28.15 1.70
C ASP A 157 27.40 -28.88 3.04
N GLY A 158 26.34 -29.68 3.16
CA GLY A 158 26.01 -30.48 4.33
C GLY A 158 24.66 -30.12 4.96
N MET A 159 24.52 -30.45 6.25
CA MET A 159 23.30 -30.20 7.01
C MET A 159 23.25 -28.76 7.54
N ILE A 160 22.13 -28.09 7.32
CA ILE A 160 21.79 -26.78 7.88
C ILE A 160 20.58 -26.93 8.79
N TYR A 161 20.62 -26.30 9.96
CA TYR A 161 19.54 -26.39 10.95
C TYR A 161 18.92 -25.01 11.15
N LEU A 162 17.64 -24.85 10.78
CA LEU A 162 16.90 -23.63 11.06
C LEU A 162 16.14 -23.81 12.38
N LYS A 163 16.65 -23.24 13.46
CA LYS A 163 16.01 -23.37 14.77
C LYS A 163 14.65 -22.66 14.79
N HIS A 164 13.64 -23.29 15.40
CA HIS A 164 12.28 -22.73 15.41
C HIS A 164 12.16 -21.37 16.12
N ASP A 165 13.02 -21.08 17.11
CA ASP A 165 13.07 -19.77 17.79
C ASP A 165 13.53 -18.63 16.88
N GLN A 166 14.34 -18.94 15.87
CA GLN A 166 14.82 -17.99 14.85
C GLN A 166 13.90 -17.92 13.63
N TRP A 167 12.96 -18.86 13.51
CA TRP A 167 12.01 -18.99 12.41
C TRP A 167 10.58 -19.10 12.95
N PRO A 168 10.10 -18.07 13.67
CA PRO A 168 8.73 -18.06 14.16
C PRO A 168 7.73 -18.21 13.02
N GLU A 169 6.62 -18.88 13.32
CA GLU A 169 5.48 -18.92 12.42
C GLU A 169 4.91 -17.52 12.24
N THR A 170 4.42 -17.28 11.03
CA THR A 170 3.98 -15.95 10.60
C THR A 170 2.74 -16.10 9.75
N GLU A 171 1.90 -15.08 9.76
CA GLU A 171 0.65 -15.09 9.02
C GLU A 171 0.83 -14.45 7.65
N LEU A 172 -0.16 -14.66 6.76
CA LEU A 172 -0.16 -14.00 5.46
C LEU A 172 -0.11 -12.47 5.57
N MET A 173 -0.68 -11.91 6.64
CA MET A 173 -0.64 -10.47 6.93
C MET A 173 0.79 -9.95 7.12
N ASP A 174 1.63 -10.68 7.85
CA ASP A 174 3.03 -10.29 8.06
C ASP A 174 3.82 -10.33 6.76
N LEU A 175 3.52 -11.33 5.92
CA LEU A 175 4.13 -11.49 4.61
C LEU A 175 3.74 -10.34 3.67
N ILE A 176 2.46 -9.99 3.61
CA ILE A 176 1.96 -8.82 2.87
C ILE A 176 2.61 -7.54 3.40
N SER A 177 2.66 -7.37 4.71
CA SER A 177 3.22 -6.18 5.36
C SER A 177 4.72 -6.02 5.12
N ALA A 178 5.44 -7.12 4.91
CA ALA A 178 6.87 -7.12 4.59
C ALA A 178 7.17 -7.00 3.09
N SER A 179 6.15 -6.98 2.24
CA SER A 179 6.32 -6.92 0.79
C SER A 179 6.17 -5.51 0.25
N PRO A 180 7.17 -4.97 -0.47
CA PRO A 180 7.00 -3.67 -1.11
C PRO A 180 5.93 -3.78 -2.21
N LEU A 181 4.99 -2.84 -2.23
CA LEU A 181 4.03 -2.75 -3.32
C LEU A 181 4.72 -2.35 -4.62
N LEU A 182 4.27 -2.92 -5.73
CA LEU A 182 4.78 -2.57 -7.05
C LEU A 182 4.05 -1.34 -7.60
N PRO A 183 4.76 -0.39 -8.23
CA PRO A 183 4.12 0.73 -8.92
C PRO A 183 3.17 0.26 -10.03
N ALA A 184 2.01 0.89 -10.13
CA ALA A 184 1.01 0.60 -11.15
C ALA A 184 0.28 1.86 -11.61
N HIS A 185 -0.22 1.82 -12.84
CA HIS A 185 -1.02 2.90 -13.42
C HIS A 185 -2.43 2.37 -13.69
N PRO A 186 -3.34 2.42 -12.70
CA PRO A 186 -4.68 1.88 -12.88
C PRO A 186 -5.41 2.60 -14.01
N LYS A 187 -6.06 1.81 -14.87
CA LYS A 187 -6.96 2.30 -15.90
C LYS A 187 -8.38 2.25 -15.34
N ASN A 188 -9.21 3.26 -15.62
CA ASN A 188 -10.62 3.33 -15.24
C ASN A 188 -10.88 3.29 -13.73
N ILE A 189 -10.49 4.36 -13.05
CA ILE A 189 -10.82 4.58 -11.64
C ILE A 189 -12.26 5.09 -11.59
N GLN A 190 -13.15 4.40 -10.89
CA GLN A 190 -14.57 4.81 -10.76
C GLN A 190 -14.80 5.57 -9.46
N SER A 191 -14.25 5.06 -8.37
CA SER A 191 -14.28 5.66 -7.04
C SER A 191 -12.88 5.70 -6.44
N VAL A 192 -12.69 6.66 -5.54
CA VAL A 192 -11.46 6.85 -4.76
C VAL A 192 -11.85 7.01 -3.31
N VAL A 193 -11.17 6.29 -2.43
CA VAL A 193 -11.28 6.45 -0.98
C VAL A 193 -10.04 7.16 -0.48
N ILE A 194 -10.22 8.28 0.21
CA ILE A 194 -9.14 9.08 0.77
C ILE A 194 -9.20 8.99 2.29
N VAL A 195 -8.09 8.59 2.88
CA VAL A 195 -7.91 8.53 4.32
C VAL A 195 -6.91 9.61 4.71
N THR A 196 -7.33 10.56 5.53
CA THR A 196 -6.55 11.77 5.82
C THR A 196 -6.78 12.27 7.23
N THR A 197 -5.94 13.20 7.69
CA THR A 197 -6.21 13.93 8.93
C THR A 197 -7.45 14.83 8.81
N GLY A 198 -8.13 15.05 9.93
CA GLY A 198 -9.31 15.92 9.99
C GLY A 198 -9.05 17.35 9.49
N VAL A 199 -7.85 17.89 9.75
CA VAL A 199 -7.46 19.26 9.32
C VAL A 199 -7.43 19.38 7.79
N LEU A 200 -6.91 18.38 7.10
CA LEU A 200 -6.82 18.37 5.64
C LEU A 200 -8.16 18.04 4.97
N SER A 201 -9.02 17.27 5.64
CA SER A 201 -10.30 16.81 5.10
C SER A 201 -11.18 17.94 4.58
N ALA A 202 -11.28 19.06 5.32
CA ALA A 202 -12.12 20.19 4.93
C ALA A 202 -11.66 20.86 3.62
N SER A 203 -10.35 20.99 3.43
CA SER A 203 -9.78 21.57 2.21
C SER A 203 -9.97 20.65 1.01
N ILE A 204 -9.81 19.34 1.23
CA ILE A 204 -10.03 18.30 0.22
C ILE A 204 -11.50 18.27 -0.22
N ILE A 205 -12.43 18.22 0.73
CA ILE A 205 -13.89 18.26 0.50
C ILE A 205 -14.26 19.51 -0.31
N ARG A 206 -13.79 20.69 0.11
CA ARG A 206 -14.09 21.95 -0.59
C ARG A 206 -13.64 21.91 -2.04
N ARG A 207 -12.41 21.46 -2.29
CA ARG A 207 -11.88 21.39 -3.65
C ARG A 207 -12.62 20.35 -4.49
N ALA A 208 -12.96 19.21 -3.91
CA ALA A 208 -13.68 18.16 -4.61
C ALA A 208 -15.08 18.64 -5.04
N VAL A 209 -15.83 19.26 -4.15
CA VAL A 209 -17.15 19.83 -4.46
C VAL A 209 -17.06 20.93 -5.53
N GLN A 210 -16.03 21.80 -5.49
CA GLN A 210 -15.78 22.79 -6.53
C GLN A 210 -15.51 22.18 -7.91
N LEU A 211 -14.95 20.97 -7.96
CA LEU A 211 -14.71 20.22 -9.20
C LEU A 211 -15.94 19.43 -9.66
N GLY A 212 -17.05 19.49 -8.92
CA GLY A 212 -18.27 18.72 -9.20
C GLY A 212 -18.16 17.24 -8.86
N LEU A 213 -17.27 16.87 -7.94
CA LEU A 213 -17.17 15.51 -7.41
C LEU A 213 -18.26 15.25 -6.38
N HIS A 214 -18.81 14.03 -6.39
CA HIS A 214 -19.65 13.55 -5.30
C HIS A 214 -18.75 13.07 -4.16
N VAL A 215 -18.97 13.59 -2.96
CA VAL A 215 -18.12 13.31 -1.80
C VAL A 215 -18.97 12.88 -0.61
N ALA A 216 -18.79 11.64 -0.17
CA ALA A 216 -19.28 11.17 1.11
C ALA A 216 -18.15 11.27 2.13
N SER A 217 -18.46 11.74 3.35
CA SER A 217 -17.47 11.95 4.41
C SER A 217 -17.91 11.30 5.70
N GLY A 218 -16.95 10.75 6.44
CA GLY A 218 -17.15 10.16 7.75
C GLY A 218 -15.84 10.12 8.53
N THR A 219 -15.88 9.44 9.67
CA THR A 219 -14.70 9.18 10.49
C THR A 219 -14.36 7.70 10.46
N ALA A 220 -13.09 7.38 10.60
CA ALA A 220 -12.64 6.00 10.72
C ALA A 220 -11.54 5.88 11.77
N GLU A 221 -11.43 4.68 12.32
CA GLU A 221 -10.31 4.28 13.15
C GLU A 221 -9.29 3.52 12.29
N GLN A 222 -8.02 3.84 12.47
CA GLN A 222 -6.91 3.31 11.68
C GLN A 222 -5.89 2.67 12.62
N GLU A 223 -5.51 1.43 12.36
CA GLU A 223 -4.50 0.66 13.12
C GLU A 223 -3.51 0.01 12.14
N PRO A 224 -2.20 -0.06 12.43
CA PRO A 224 -1.26 -0.74 11.54
C PRO A 224 -1.67 -2.19 11.27
N LEU A 225 -1.45 -2.68 10.04
CA LEU A 225 -1.85 -4.05 9.67
C LEU A 225 -1.16 -5.13 10.51
N ALA A 226 0.07 -4.86 10.95
CA ALA A 226 0.87 -5.71 11.85
C ALA A 226 0.59 -5.47 13.35
N GLY A 227 -0.40 -4.65 13.68
CA GLY A 227 -0.71 -4.22 15.04
C GLY A 227 0.08 -2.99 15.49
N GLY A 228 -0.52 -2.20 16.39
CA GLY A 228 0.12 -1.01 16.95
C GLY A 228 -0.88 -0.01 17.52
N ASP A 229 -0.46 1.25 17.60
CA ASP A 229 -1.30 2.32 18.10
C ASP A 229 -2.44 2.66 17.12
N GLN A 230 -3.60 2.94 17.69
CA GLN A 230 -4.81 3.27 16.95
C GLN A 230 -4.98 4.79 16.81
N TYR A 231 -5.36 5.24 15.62
CA TYR A 231 -5.56 6.65 15.29
C TYR A 231 -6.95 6.91 14.74
N ARG A 232 -7.46 8.12 14.94
CA ARG A 232 -8.70 8.58 14.29
C ARG A 232 -8.38 9.41 13.06
N VAL A 233 -9.06 9.09 11.96
CA VAL A 233 -8.85 9.72 10.66
C VAL A 233 -10.18 10.09 10.00
N ALA A 234 -10.11 11.02 9.07
CA ALA A 234 -11.21 11.34 8.18
C ALA A 234 -11.21 10.35 7.02
N TRP A 235 -12.40 9.83 6.73
CA TRP A 235 -12.68 8.93 5.61
C TRP A 235 -13.52 9.67 4.58
N LEU A 236 -13.03 9.77 3.35
CA LEU A 236 -13.70 10.45 2.27
C LEU A 236 -13.87 9.49 1.10
N GLU A 237 -15.12 9.21 0.73
CA GLU A 237 -15.44 8.48 -0.49
C GLU A 237 -15.79 9.46 -1.59
N MET A 238 -15.06 9.37 -2.70
CA MET A 238 -15.27 10.24 -3.84
C MET A 238 -15.62 9.42 -5.06
N SER A 239 -16.66 9.86 -5.75
CA SER A 239 -17.04 9.31 -7.05
C SER A 239 -17.22 10.42 -8.07
N TRP A 240 -17.02 10.05 -9.34
CA TRP A 240 -17.24 10.94 -10.47
C TRP A 240 -18.04 10.22 -11.54
N GLU A 241 -19.14 10.84 -11.95
CA GLU A 241 -19.94 10.42 -13.11
C GLU A 241 -19.19 10.54 -14.46
N SER A 242 -18.11 11.32 -14.53
CA SER A 242 -17.31 11.46 -15.74
C SER A 242 -16.42 10.23 -15.95
N SER A 243 -16.22 9.88 -17.22
CA SER A 243 -15.37 8.74 -17.63
C SER A 243 -13.90 8.86 -17.22
N ARG A 244 -13.43 10.05 -16.80
CA ARG A 244 -12.01 10.27 -16.48
C ARG A 244 -11.81 11.20 -15.30
N TRP A 245 -11.08 10.70 -14.29
CA TRP A 245 -10.61 11.49 -13.16
C TRP A 245 -9.55 12.55 -13.57
N PRO A 246 -9.55 13.77 -12.98
CA PRO A 246 -8.54 14.78 -13.22
C PRO A 246 -7.28 14.33 -12.56
N GLN A 247 -6.33 13.96 -13.39
CA GLN A 247 -5.05 13.44 -12.96
C GLN A 247 -4.29 14.44 -12.09
N ALA A 248 -4.45 15.75 -12.34
CA ALA A 248 -3.87 16.79 -11.50
C ALA A 248 -4.41 16.74 -10.07
N PHE A 249 -5.71 16.53 -9.88
CA PHE A 249 -6.32 16.45 -8.56
C PHE A 249 -5.82 15.22 -7.79
N LEU A 250 -5.84 14.04 -8.42
CA LEU A 250 -5.35 12.80 -7.80
C LEU A 250 -3.86 12.88 -7.43
N ARG A 251 -3.02 13.43 -8.31
CA ARG A 251 -1.59 13.64 -8.02
C ARG A 251 -1.37 14.61 -6.87
N SER A 252 -2.17 15.67 -6.78
CA SER A 252 -2.05 16.63 -5.68
C SER A 252 -2.47 16.00 -4.35
N LEU A 253 -3.54 15.20 -4.34
CA LEU A 253 -3.95 14.46 -3.14
C LEU A 253 -2.87 13.47 -2.68
N ALA A 254 -2.27 12.72 -3.62
CA ALA A 254 -1.22 11.75 -3.31
C ALA A 254 0.09 12.39 -2.79
N ARG A 255 0.23 13.72 -2.90
CA ARG A 255 1.36 14.49 -2.36
C ARG A 255 1.07 15.10 -0.99
N LEU A 256 -0.16 14.98 -0.48
CA LEU A 256 -0.49 15.51 0.82
C LEU A 256 0.09 14.62 1.92
N PRO A 257 0.67 15.21 2.99
CA PRO A 257 1.18 14.43 4.09
C PRO A 257 0.04 13.73 4.83
N TYR A 258 0.32 12.53 5.36
CA TYR A 258 -0.65 11.72 6.12
C TYR A 258 -1.97 11.48 5.37
N THR A 259 -1.90 11.41 4.03
CA THR A 259 -3.05 11.22 3.16
C THR A 259 -2.82 10.00 2.29
N ALA A 260 -3.64 8.97 2.49
CA ALA A 260 -3.68 7.81 1.62
C ALA A 260 -4.75 8.03 0.55
N VAL A 261 -4.38 7.96 -0.73
CA VAL A 261 -5.31 8.05 -1.86
C VAL A 261 -5.46 6.66 -2.46
N THR A 262 -6.62 6.04 -2.25
CA THR A 262 -6.81 4.63 -2.54
C THR A 262 -7.97 4.38 -3.48
N ARG A 263 -7.94 3.21 -4.12
CA ARG A 263 -9.04 2.70 -4.92
C ARG A 263 -9.52 1.37 -4.32
N PRO A 264 -10.84 1.10 -4.34
CA PRO A 264 -11.33 -0.22 -4.00
C PRO A 264 -10.96 -1.22 -5.10
N LEU A 265 -10.59 -2.43 -4.70
CA LEU A 265 -10.30 -3.53 -5.63
C LEU A 265 -11.52 -4.42 -5.87
N VAL A 266 -12.45 -4.43 -4.93
CA VAL A 266 -13.78 -5.02 -5.08
C VAL A 266 -14.77 -3.86 -5.12
N PRO A 267 -15.57 -3.71 -6.18
CA PRO A 267 -16.38 -2.51 -6.42
C PRO A 267 -17.52 -2.32 -5.42
N ASP A 268 -17.87 -3.34 -4.63
CA ASP A 268 -18.95 -3.26 -3.66
C ASP A 268 -18.47 -2.77 -2.29
N LEU A 269 -18.44 -1.44 -2.12
CA LEU A 269 -18.16 -0.78 -0.83
C LEU A 269 -19.36 -0.83 0.13
N THR A 270 -20.49 -1.44 -0.24
CA THR A 270 -21.68 -1.44 0.63
C THR A 270 -21.54 -2.36 1.84
N ASN A 271 -20.60 -3.32 1.80
CA ASN A 271 -20.45 -4.36 2.81
C ASN A 271 -19.56 -3.97 4.02
N GLN A 272 -19.25 -2.68 4.22
CA GLN A 272 -18.40 -2.18 5.34
C GLN A 272 -17.05 -2.90 5.48
N SER A 273 -16.63 -3.61 4.45
CA SER A 273 -15.41 -4.40 4.41
C SER A 273 -14.88 -4.46 2.99
N GLY A 274 -13.56 -4.57 2.86
CA GLY A 274 -12.94 -4.68 1.55
C GLY A 274 -11.48 -4.28 1.51
N LEU A 275 -10.90 -4.49 0.33
CA LEU A 275 -9.50 -4.19 0.07
C LEU A 275 -9.36 -2.86 -0.67
N LEU A 276 -8.65 -1.94 -0.04
CA LEU A 276 -8.21 -0.68 -0.61
C LEU A 276 -6.72 -0.75 -0.95
N ILE A 277 -6.35 -0.19 -2.10
CA ILE A 277 -4.95 -0.06 -2.48
C ILE A 277 -4.63 1.36 -2.90
N ASP A 278 -3.43 1.82 -2.56
CA ASP A 278 -2.89 3.07 -3.08
C ASP A 278 -3.03 3.15 -4.61
N ILE A 279 -3.46 4.31 -5.07
CA ILE A 279 -3.80 4.56 -6.47
C ILE A 279 -2.61 4.37 -7.41
N ASN A 280 -1.37 4.50 -6.92
CA ASN A 280 -0.14 4.36 -7.71
C ASN A 280 0.46 2.96 -7.61
N HIS A 281 -0.24 2.00 -6.99
CA HIS A 281 0.31 0.68 -6.68
C HIS A 281 -0.61 -0.49 -7.10
N ALA A 282 0.02 -1.66 -7.27
CA ALA A 282 -0.61 -2.94 -7.52
C ALA A 282 -0.52 -3.85 -6.28
N THR A 283 -1.51 -4.73 -6.13
CA THR A 283 -1.53 -5.69 -5.03
C THR A 283 -0.43 -6.73 -5.23
N PRO A 284 0.20 -7.21 -4.15
CA PRO A 284 1.23 -8.23 -4.25
C PRO A 284 0.66 -9.61 -4.59
N LEU A 285 -0.64 -9.82 -4.33
CA LEU A 285 -1.42 -11.01 -4.67
C LEU A 285 -2.73 -10.61 -5.37
N THR A 286 -3.41 -11.59 -5.96
CA THR A 286 -4.76 -11.40 -6.49
C THR A 286 -5.71 -10.90 -5.39
N ALA A 287 -6.53 -9.89 -5.69
CA ALA A 287 -7.43 -9.29 -4.70
C ALA A 287 -8.37 -10.30 -4.03
N SER A 288 -8.78 -11.35 -4.74
CA SER A 288 -9.62 -12.43 -4.19
C SER A 288 -8.96 -13.19 -3.04
N LEU A 289 -7.66 -13.48 -3.15
CA LEU A 289 -6.90 -14.18 -2.10
C LEU A 289 -6.76 -13.36 -0.83
N ILE A 290 -6.66 -12.03 -0.96
CA ILE A 290 -6.54 -11.14 0.19
C ILE A 290 -7.93 -10.87 0.79
N ALA A 291 -8.95 -10.68 -0.06
CA ALA A 291 -10.30 -10.31 0.36
C ALA A 291 -10.92 -11.32 1.34
N GLU A 292 -10.63 -12.61 1.20
CA GLU A 292 -11.13 -13.65 2.10
C GLU A 292 -10.55 -13.60 3.53
N LEU A 293 -9.43 -12.88 3.71
CA LEU A 293 -8.80 -12.69 5.02
C LEU A 293 -9.36 -11.49 5.77
N ILE A 294 -10.10 -10.62 5.07
CA ILE A 294 -10.60 -9.37 5.62
C ILE A 294 -11.87 -9.67 6.43
N PRO A 295 -11.89 -9.34 7.73
CA PRO A 295 -13.11 -9.41 8.54
C PRO A 295 -14.23 -8.57 7.95
N SER A 296 -15.48 -8.98 8.20
CA SER A 296 -16.67 -8.38 7.57
C SER A 296 -16.96 -6.94 8.01
N ASP A 297 -16.23 -6.40 8.99
CA ASP A 297 -16.41 -5.07 9.59
C ASP A 297 -15.18 -4.15 9.44
N GLU A 298 -14.18 -4.53 8.64
CA GLU A 298 -13.00 -3.70 8.43
C GLU A 298 -12.52 -3.66 6.98
N TYR A 299 -11.84 -2.57 6.65
CA TYR A 299 -11.13 -2.39 5.39
C TYR A 299 -9.63 -2.59 5.60
N TRP A 300 -8.98 -3.29 4.68
CA TRP A 300 -7.53 -3.31 4.64
C TRP A 300 -7.04 -2.32 3.61
N LEU A 301 -6.20 -1.38 4.04
CA LEU A 301 -5.54 -0.39 3.21
C LEU A 301 -4.10 -0.82 2.95
N LEU A 302 -3.78 -1.06 1.68
CA LEU A 302 -2.41 -1.28 1.22
C LEU A 302 -1.83 0.03 0.68
N GLY A 303 -1.16 0.79 1.55
CA GLY A 303 -0.58 2.08 1.22
C GLY A 303 0.82 1.99 0.62
N ALA A 304 1.29 3.11 0.07
CA ALA A 304 2.67 3.29 -0.37
C ALA A 304 3.68 3.10 0.79
N PRO A 305 4.98 2.85 0.51
CA PRO A 305 5.99 2.58 1.55
C PRO A 305 6.05 3.62 2.67
N GLU A 306 5.81 4.90 2.35
CA GLU A 306 5.78 6.02 3.28
C GLU A 306 4.48 6.10 4.11
N THR A 307 3.38 5.56 3.60
CA THR A 307 2.08 5.58 4.27
C THR A 307 1.88 4.33 5.12
N GLY A 308 2.40 3.18 4.68
CA GLY A 308 2.25 1.90 5.36
C GLY A 308 0.91 1.19 5.08
N HIS A 309 0.74 0.03 5.70
CA HIS A 309 -0.46 -0.81 5.59
C HIS A 309 -1.31 -0.72 6.86
N TRP A 310 -2.63 -0.67 6.70
CA TRP A 310 -3.54 -0.35 7.79
C TRP A 310 -4.82 -1.18 7.77
N ARG A 311 -5.35 -1.47 8.94
CA ARG A 311 -6.74 -1.87 9.17
C ARG A 311 -7.55 -0.61 9.45
N ILE A 312 -8.69 -0.48 8.81
CA ILE A 312 -9.56 0.69 8.92
C ILE A 312 -10.97 0.25 9.26
N ARG A 313 -11.48 0.75 10.38
CA ARG A 313 -12.88 0.55 10.79
C ARG A 313 -13.63 1.86 10.64
N GLN A 314 -14.61 1.88 9.74
CA GLN A 314 -15.43 3.05 9.56
C GLN A 314 -16.33 3.25 10.78
N THR A 315 -16.43 4.49 11.26
CA THR A 315 -17.24 4.85 12.42
C THR A 315 -18.42 5.71 11.96
N GLY A 316 -19.64 5.24 12.24
CA GLY A 316 -20.87 5.92 11.84
C GLY A 316 -21.18 5.82 10.35
N THR A 317 -22.22 6.55 9.93
CA THR A 317 -22.69 6.59 8.55
C THR A 317 -22.02 7.73 7.78
N LEU A 318 -21.73 7.48 6.50
CA LEU A 318 -21.19 8.53 5.64
C LEU A 318 -22.26 9.57 5.39
N THR A 319 -21.85 10.84 5.49
CA THR A 319 -22.70 11.99 5.21
C THR A 319 -22.25 12.64 3.91
N ASP A 320 -23.19 13.04 3.06
CA ASP A 320 -22.88 13.84 1.88
C ASP A 320 -22.19 15.15 2.31
N ALA A 321 -20.93 15.28 1.92
CA ALA A 321 -20.07 16.38 2.32
C ALA A 321 -20.49 17.71 1.67
N SER A 322 -21.34 17.68 0.63
CA SER A 322 -21.93 18.89 0.05
C SER A 322 -22.75 19.68 1.08
N THR A 323 -23.35 18.97 2.05
CA THR A 323 -24.16 19.57 3.13
C THR A 323 -23.31 20.29 4.19
N LEU A 324 -22.01 19.97 4.26
CA LEU A 324 -21.07 20.53 5.25
C LEU A 324 -20.45 21.87 4.81
N ILE A 325 -20.57 22.24 3.53
CA ILE A 325 -20.00 23.48 2.99
C ILE A 325 -21.07 24.57 2.93
N GLN A 326 -21.17 25.41 3.95
CA GLN A 326 -21.76 26.73 3.78
C GLN A 326 -20.74 27.65 3.10
N LEU A 327 -20.94 27.99 1.82
CA LEU A 327 -20.13 29.00 1.13
C LEU A 327 -20.51 30.41 1.64
N PRO A 328 -19.57 31.23 2.16
CA PRO A 328 -19.75 32.67 2.17
C PRO A 328 -19.52 33.19 0.75
N GLN A 329 -20.51 33.87 0.15
CA GLN A 329 -20.33 34.60 -1.10
C GLN A 329 -19.32 35.74 -0.89
N GLN A 330 -18.26 35.79 -1.70
CA GLN A 330 -17.27 36.89 -1.66
C GLN A 330 -17.81 38.16 -2.33
N PRO A 331 -17.63 39.36 -1.74
CA PRO A 331 -17.97 40.62 -2.39
C PRO A 331 -16.85 41.12 -3.32
N SER A 332 -17.24 41.69 -4.47
CA SER A 332 -16.33 42.33 -5.44
C SER A 332 -15.89 43.73 -4.95
N VAL A 333 -14.60 44.07 -5.07
CA VAL A 333 -14.09 45.42 -4.75
C VAL A 333 -13.20 45.95 -5.87
N THR A 334 -13.51 47.17 -6.32
CA THR A 334 -12.73 48.03 -7.25
C THR A 334 -11.75 48.92 -6.48
N SER A 335 -10.52 49.09 -6.98
CA SER A 335 -9.45 49.86 -6.31
C SER A 335 -8.91 51.03 -7.15
N HIS A 336 -8.58 52.15 -6.49
CA HIS A 336 -7.69 53.21 -6.98
C HIS A 336 -6.97 53.89 -5.80
N ALA A 337 -5.66 54.15 -5.92
CA ALA A 337 -4.95 55.40 -5.52
C ALA A 337 -3.41 55.31 -5.67
N THR A 338 -2.75 56.47 -5.77
CA THR A 338 -1.34 56.72 -6.15
C THR A 338 -0.60 57.53 -5.07
N PHE A 339 0.73 57.39 -4.88
CA PHE A 339 1.56 58.33 -4.07
C PHE A 339 3.04 58.47 -4.52
N THR A 340 3.63 59.61 -4.11
CA THR A 340 4.88 60.30 -4.54
C THR A 340 6.13 60.00 -3.67
N GLU A 341 7.34 60.32 -4.19
CA GLU A 341 8.66 59.80 -3.76
C GLU A 341 9.63 60.89 -3.22
N MET A 342 10.63 60.51 -2.39
CA MET A 342 11.81 61.32 -2.00
C MET A 342 13.04 60.40 -1.68
N PRO A 343 14.32 60.89 -1.75
CA PRO A 343 15.50 60.07 -2.07
C PRO A 343 16.29 59.49 -0.88
N ALA A 344 17.07 58.44 -1.14
CA ALA A 344 17.84 57.65 -0.16
C ALA A 344 19.39 57.72 -0.38
N PRO A 345 20.22 57.48 0.65
CA PRO A 345 21.68 57.45 0.54
C PRO A 345 22.25 56.07 0.15
N GLU A 346 23.50 56.06 -0.32
CA GLU A 346 24.19 54.96 -1.02
C GLU A 346 24.82 53.92 -0.06
N ILE A 347 24.66 52.62 -0.33
CA ILE A 347 25.24 51.50 0.44
C ILE A 347 25.82 50.45 -0.53
N HIS A 348 27.06 50.00 -0.30
CA HIS A 348 27.74 48.99 -1.11
C HIS A 348 27.43 47.54 -0.67
N LEU A 349 27.19 46.65 -1.63
CA LEU A 349 26.87 45.22 -1.44
C LEU A 349 27.96 44.30 -2.02
N ARG A 350 28.13 43.10 -1.46
CA ARG A 350 29.05 42.06 -1.96
C ARG A 350 28.32 40.72 -2.17
N LEU A 351 28.46 40.13 -3.37
CA LEU A 351 27.97 38.80 -3.72
C LEU A 351 28.96 37.72 -3.26
N THR A 352 28.47 36.61 -2.71
CA THR A 352 29.24 35.35 -2.59
C THR A 352 28.55 34.23 -3.37
N SER A 353 29.35 33.44 -4.09
CA SER A 353 28.88 32.39 -5.00
C SER A 353 28.99 31.03 -4.32
N SER A 354 27.94 30.22 -4.41
CA SER A 354 28.04 28.75 -4.37
C SER A 354 27.53 28.20 -5.71
N PRO A 355 28.09 27.09 -6.20
CA PRO A 355 27.77 26.58 -7.52
C PRO A 355 26.28 26.22 -7.61
N PRO A 356 25.59 26.60 -8.71
CA PRO A 356 24.18 26.31 -8.89
C PRO A 356 24.00 24.80 -9.09
N LEU A 357 23.14 24.16 -8.28
CA LEU A 357 22.57 22.88 -8.68
C LEU A 357 21.59 23.15 -9.84
N PRO A 358 21.60 22.33 -10.92
CA PRO A 358 20.65 22.49 -12.01
C PRO A 358 19.22 22.24 -11.49
N GLY A 359 18.30 23.14 -11.83
CA GLY A 359 16.88 23.06 -11.46
C GLY A 359 16.24 24.44 -11.20
N PHE A 360 14.91 24.47 -11.28
CA PHE A 360 14.09 25.59 -10.83
C PHE A 360 13.66 25.34 -9.38
N PRO A 361 13.42 26.38 -8.56
CA PRO A 361 12.91 26.19 -7.20
C PRO A 361 11.55 25.49 -7.24
N ASP A 362 11.34 24.52 -6.35
CA ASP A 362 10.09 23.75 -6.28
C ASP A 362 8.98 24.52 -5.55
N ALA A 363 9.35 25.43 -4.65
CA ALA A 363 8.43 26.27 -3.89
C ALA A 363 9.08 27.61 -3.48
N LEU A 364 8.28 28.54 -2.98
CA LEU A 364 8.71 29.80 -2.38
C LEU A 364 8.13 29.91 -0.96
N LEU A 365 8.93 30.35 0.00
CA LEU A 365 8.43 30.79 1.30
C LEU A 365 8.17 32.30 1.24
N LEU A 366 6.93 32.71 1.50
CA LEU A 366 6.48 34.09 1.43
C LEU A 366 6.17 34.61 2.83
N ASP A 367 6.43 35.89 3.08
CA ASP A 367 5.84 36.57 4.24
C ASP A 367 4.43 37.09 3.93
N GLU A 368 3.78 37.69 4.93
CA GLU A 368 2.42 38.23 4.80
C GLU A 368 2.31 39.37 3.78
N LYS A 369 3.36 40.21 3.65
CA LYS A 369 3.39 41.32 2.68
C LYS A 369 3.57 40.79 1.27
N GLU A 370 4.46 39.82 1.09
CA GLU A 370 4.74 39.14 -0.17
C GLU A 370 3.52 38.35 -0.68
N CYS A 371 2.67 37.83 0.20
CA CYS A 371 1.39 37.25 -0.19
C CYS A 371 0.43 38.26 -0.82
N GLY A 372 0.48 39.52 -0.36
CA GLY A 372 -0.26 40.63 -0.99
C GLY A 372 0.19 40.85 -2.43
N TRP A 373 1.50 40.86 -2.68
CA TRP A 373 2.08 41.01 -4.02
C TRP A 373 1.83 39.79 -4.92
N LEU A 374 1.86 38.59 -4.35
CA LEU A 374 1.56 37.35 -5.05
C LEU A 374 0.18 37.41 -5.69
N LYS A 375 -0.81 37.91 -4.96
CA LYS A 375 -2.18 38.07 -5.44
C LYS A 375 -2.24 38.93 -6.71
N GLU A 376 -1.49 40.03 -6.76
CA GLU A 376 -1.48 40.93 -7.92
C GLU A 376 -0.82 40.31 -9.16
N ILE A 377 0.20 39.46 -8.98
CA ILE A 377 0.94 38.83 -10.08
C ILE A 377 0.20 37.63 -10.67
N ILE A 378 -0.51 36.90 -9.82
CA ILE A 378 -1.19 35.65 -10.19
C ILE A 378 -2.60 35.91 -10.70
N MET A 379 -3.28 36.96 -10.23
CA MET A 379 -4.63 37.29 -10.70
C MET A 379 -4.67 37.53 -12.21
N GLY A 380 -5.47 36.74 -12.91
CA GLY A 380 -5.64 36.81 -14.38
C GLY A 380 -4.69 35.91 -15.19
N ARG A 381 -3.79 35.16 -14.52
CA ARG A 381 -2.92 34.19 -15.18
C ARG A 381 -3.51 32.77 -15.09
N PRO A 382 -3.49 31.97 -16.17
CA PRO A 382 -3.99 30.59 -16.12
C PRO A 382 -3.20 29.72 -15.13
N GLU A 383 -1.93 30.04 -14.87
CA GLU A 383 -1.10 29.34 -13.90
C GLU A 383 -1.65 29.46 -12.48
N ALA A 384 -2.38 30.53 -12.16
CA ALA A 384 -3.06 30.75 -10.87
C ALA A 384 -3.90 29.56 -10.42
N GLU A 385 -4.59 28.94 -11.37
CA GLU A 385 -5.53 27.84 -11.14
C GLU A 385 -4.84 26.56 -10.66
N THR A 386 -3.52 26.51 -10.82
CA THR A 386 -2.67 25.35 -10.52
C THR A 386 -1.66 25.64 -9.40
N THR A 387 -1.69 26.85 -8.83
CA THR A 387 -0.82 27.25 -7.72
C THR A 387 -1.44 26.95 -6.36
N TYR A 388 -0.59 26.70 -5.37
CA TYR A 388 -0.97 26.43 -4.00
C TYR A 388 -0.31 27.44 -3.08
N LEU A 389 -1.08 27.94 -2.11
CA LEU A 389 -0.57 28.75 -1.01
C LEU A 389 -0.97 28.07 0.30
N ILE A 390 0.01 27.59 1.05
CA ILE A 390 -0.18 26.88 2.30
C ILE A 390 0.15 27.86 3.44
N PRO A 391 -0.82 28.24 4.29
CA PRO A 391 -0.59 29.18 5.38
C PRO A 391 0.20 28.53 6.51
N GLY A 392 1.17 29.27 7.05
CA GLY A 392 1.90 28.96 8.28
C GLY A 392 1.83 30.12 9.28
N GLN A 393 2.47 29.97 10.43
CA GLN A 393 2.31 30.92 11.55
C GLN A 393 2.82 32.33 11.24
N ASN A 394 3.88 32.48 10.43
CA ASN A 394 4.45 33.77 10.01
C ASN A 394 4.83 33.82 8.52
N HIS A 395 4.67 32.68 7.83
CA HIS A 395 5.09 32.50 6.45
C HIS A 395 4.08 31.63 5.73
N TYR A 396 4.02 31.78 4.42
CA TYR A 396 3.15 31.05 3.52
C TYR A 396 4.00 30.29 2.53
N LEU A 397 3.76 29.01 2.36
CA LEU A 397 4.46 28.19 1.40
C LEU A 397 3.71 28.22 0.08
N PHE A 398 4.32 28.83 -0.94
CA PHE A 398 3.79 28.93 -2.29
C PHE A 398 4.40 27.86 -3.20
N ILE A 399 3.57 27.05 -3.84
CA ILE A 399 3.98 25.99 -4.75
C ILE A 399 3.28 26.24 -6.08
N ALA A 400 4.04 26.33 -7.17
CA ALA A 400 3.47 26.55 -8.49
C ALA A 400 4.13 25.66 -9.55
N PRO A 401 3.35 24.98 -10.41
CA PRO A 401 3.89 24.22 -11.53
C PRO A 401 4.40 25.15 -12.64
N GLY A 402 5.13 24.57 -13.60
CA GLY A 402 5.50 25.28 -14.84
C GLY A 402 6.62 26.31 -14.70
N GLY A 403 7.39 26.27 -13.61
CA GLY A 403 8.53 27.18 -13.40
C GLY A 403 8.14 28.59 -12.97
N LEU A 404 6.88 28.84 -12.61
CA LEU A 404 6.43 30.14 -12.12
C LEU A 404 7.24 30.61 -10.89
N THR A 405 7.57 29.68 -9.99
CA THR A 405 8.47 29.90 -8.83
C THR A 405 9.85 30.44 -9.22
N SER A 406 10.36 30.11 -10.41
CA SER A 406 11.65 30.60 -10.91
C SER A 406 11.61 32.03 -11.44
N THR A 407 10.40 32.53 -11.77
CA THR A 407 10.18 33.86 -12.33
C THR A 407 9.73 34.87 -11.28
N MET A 408 9.44 34.42 -10.07
CA MET A 408 8.99 35.28 -8.98
C MET A 408 10.17 36.08 -8.41
N PRO A 409 10.04 37.41 -8.30
CA PRO A 409 11.14 38.27 -7.84
C PRO A 409 11.21 38.41 -6.31
N PHE A 410 10.37 37.70 -5.56
CA PHE A 410 10.27 37.72 -4.10
C PHE A 410 9.96 36.33 -3.55
N GLY A 411 10.02 36.19 -2.23
CA GLY A 411 9.96 34.89 -1.56
C GLY A 411 11.33 34.20 -1.48
N LEU A 412 11.49 33.39 -0.44
CA LEU A 412 12.68 32.56 -0.27
C LEU A 412 12.55 31.30 -1.12
N PRO A 413 13.44 31.06 -2.10
CA PRO A 413 13.37 29.87 -2.92
C PRO A 413 13.62 28.63 -2.09
N LEU A 414 12.76 27.63 -2.28
CA LEU A 414 12.81 26.36 -1.61
C LEU A 414 12.88 25.22 -2.62
N ARG A 415 13.59 24.15 -2.24
CA ARG A 415 13.72 22.91 -3.00
C ARG A 415 13.14 21.76 -2.21
N CYS A 416 12.33 20.94 -2.86
CA CYS A 416 11.72 19.78 -2.22
C CYS A 416 12.76 18.65 -2.10
N ILE A 417 12.82 18.02 -0.92
CA ILE A 417 13.66 16.86 -0.64
C ILE A 417 12.77 15.67 -0.34
N GLY A 418 12.73 14.73 -1.29
CA GLY A 418 11.93 13.52 -1.18
C GLY A 418 10.42 13.77 -1.39
N PRO A 419 9.60 12.71 -1.27
CA PRO A 419 8.18 12.76 -1.61
C PRO A 419 7.30 13.45 -0.54
N ASN A 420 7.80 13.65 0.68
CA ASN A 420 7.01 14.05 1.85
C ASN A 420 6.83 15.57 2.03
N GLY A 421 7.07 16.37 0.98
CA GLY A 421 6.93 17.82 1.07
C GLY A 421 7.88 18.47 2.09
N LEU A 422 9.07 17.89 2.29
CA LEU A 422 10.15 18.55 3.02
C LEU A 422 10.80 19.55 2.06
N TYR A 423 10.96 20.80 2.48
CA TYR A 423 11.53 21.84 1.64
C TYR A 423 12.77 22.44 2.31
N LEU A 424 13.90 22.50 1.58
CA LEU A 424 15.11 23.19 2.01
C LEU A 424 15.26 24.53 1.28
N GLN A 425 15.66 25.56 2.01
CA GLN A 425 15.97 26.86 1.44
C GLN A 425 17.18 26.79 0.51
N GLU A 426 17.03 27.29 -0.71
CA GLU A 426 18.15 27.49 -1.61
C GLU A 426 18.92 28.76 -1.16
N CYS A 427 20.22 28.63 -0.88
CA CYS A 427 21.09 29.70 -0.37
C CYS A 427 21.30 30.85 -1.38
N ARG A 428 20.27 31.65 -1.65
CA ARG A 428 20.36 32.95 -2.33
C ARG A 428 19.80 34.03 -1.41
N ALA A 429 20.61 34.48 -0.47
CA ALA A 429 20.26 35.62 0.39
C ALA A 429 21.32 36.73 0.23
N PHE A 430 20.87 37.96 0.02
CA PHE A 430 21.73 39.14 0.19
C PHE A 430 21.85 39.43 1.69
N TYR A 431 23.08 39.64 2.17
CA TYR A 431 23.33 40.07 3.53
C TYR A 431 24.15 41.38 3.55
N PRO A 432 23.65 42.46 4.16
CA PRO A 432 22.33 42.58 4.77
C PRO A 432 21.20 42.50 3.72
N PRO A 433 19.95 42.16 4.13
CA PRO A 433 18.82 42.11 3.21
C PRO A 433 18.67 43.44 2.46
N LEU A 434 18.45 43.35 1.15
CA LEU A 434 18.37 44.52 0.28
C LEU A 434 17.26 45.46 0.78
N PRO A 435 17.58 46.73 1.11
CA PRO A 435 16.58 47.71 1.51
C PRO A 435 15.51 47.89 0.42
N GLU A 436 14.28 48.16 0.85
CA GLU A 436 13.08 48.20 0.01
C GLU A 436 13.23 49.14 -1.21
N ASN A 437 13.98 50.24 -1.07
CA ASN A 437 14.24 51.21 -2.13
C ASN A 437 15.26 50.71 -3.17
N ALA A 438 16.29 49.98 -2.75
CA ALA A 438 17.27 49.39 -3.66
C ALA A 438 16.66 48.22 -4.48
N ARG A 439 15.66 47.54 -3.91
CA ARG A 439 14.90 46.48 -4.57
C ARG A 439 14.06 47.03 -5.74
N LYS A 440 13.48 48.22 -5.59
CA LYS A 440 12.71 48.91 -6.64
C LYS A 440 13.58 49.43 -7.81
N GLN A 441 14.82 49.87 -7.52
CA GLN A 441 15.77 50.34 -8.54
C GLN A 441 16.47 49.20 -9.31
N ALA A 442 16.75 48.07 -8.66
CA ALA A 442 17.40 46.92 -9.31
C ALA A 442 16.43 46.10 -10.16
N PHE A 443 15.14 46.12 -9.81
CA PHE A 443 14.05 45.43 -10.52
C PHE A 443 12.93 46.42 -10.86
N PRO A 444 13.17 47.46 -11.68
CA PRO A 444 12.11 48.33 -12.13
C PRO A 444 11.17 47.49 -12.98
N ALA A 445 9.93 47.31 -12.52
CA ALA A 445 8.90 46.58 -13.25
C ALA A 445 8.82 47.14 -14.69
N PRO A 446 9.09 46.34 -15.73
CA PRO A 446 8.79 46.80 -17.06
C PRO A 446 7.28 46.70 -17.23
N LEU A 447 6.64 47.85 -17.38
CA LEU A 447 5.42 48.01 -18.17
C LEU A 447 5.72 47.45 -19.57
N ILE A 448 5.59 46.12 -19.75
CA ILE A 448 5.62 45.52 -21.07
C ILE A 448 4.22 45.68 -21.65
N ARG A 449 4.02 46.79 -22.36
CA ARG A 449 2.99 46.90 -23.39
C ARG A 449 3.34 45.92 -24.50
N PHE A 450 2.52 44.92 -24.72
CA PHE A 450 2.45 44.26 -26.02
C PHE A 450 1.32 44.93 -26.82
N ARG A 451 1.67 45.60 -27.93
CA ARG A 451 0.80 45.77 -29.11
C ARG A 451 0.79 44.40 -29.82
N TRP A 452 -0.32 43.81 -30.27
CA TRP A 452 -1.64 44.30 -30.65
C TRP A 452 -2.75 43.50 -29.96
#